data_AF-A0A059C8Q6-F1
#
_entry.id   AF-A0A059C8Q6-F1
#
_cell.length_a   1.000
_cell.length_b   1.000
_cell.length_c   1.000
_cell.angle_alpha   90.00
_cell.angle_beta   90.00
_cell.angle_gamma   90.00
#
_symmetry.space_group_name_H-M   'P 1'
#
loop_
_entity.id
_entity.type
_entity.pdbx_description
1 polymer ?
#
loop_
_entity_poly.entity_id
_entity_poly.type
_entity_poly.pdbx_seq_one_letter_code
_entity_poly.pdbx_strand_id
1 'polypeptide(L)'
;GTCHNWSDESCIKLLKNCYKALPANGKVIVMDFIMPDEPEDTMASRYVSLLDNAMLIQPGGKERTEKQFEYLCREAGFTGFKVAARAVSALGVIEFTK
;
A
#
# COMPACT_ATOMS: atom_id res chain seq x y z
N GLY A 1 3.58 -4.54 11.91
CA GLY A 1 3.98 -4.65 10.49
C GLY A 1 3.00 -3.88 9.65
N THR A 2 3.50 -3.05 8.73
CA THR A 2 2.75 -2.32 7.69
C THR A 2 2.30 -3.27 6.56
N CYS A 3 1.59 -2.76 5.54
CA CYS A 3 1.02 -3.56 4.46
C CYS A 3 2.06 -4.35 3.65
N HIS A 4 3.28 -3.84 3.45
CA HIS A 4 4.31 -4.57 2.70
C HIS A 4 4.80 -5.88 3.35
N ASN A 5 4.53 -6.13 4.63
CA ASN A 5 4.98 -7.34 5.34
C ASN A 5 4.02 -8.54 5.19
N TRP A 6 2.88 -8.32 4.56
CA TRP A 6 1.76 -9.26 4.58
C TRP A 6 1.24 -9.55 3.17
N SER A 7 0.68 -10.75 3.00
CA SER A 7 -0.07 -11.09 1.80
C SER A 7 -1.29 -10.18 1.62
N ASP A 8 -1.90 -10.20 0.43
CA ASP A 8 -3.09 -9.39 0.15
C ASP A 8 -4.27 -9.80 1.05
N GLU A 9 -4.47 -11.10 1.30
CA GLU A 9 -5.53 -11.60 2.17
C GLU A 9 -5.37 -11.10 3.61
N SER A 10 -4.13 -11.09 4.10
CA SER A 10 -3.79 -10.62 5.44
C SER A 10 -3.98 -9.11 5.56
N CYS A 11 -3.55 -8.34 4.54
CA CYS A 11 -3.80 -6.89 4.46
C CYS A 11 -5.29 -6.58 4.45
N ILE A 12 -6.07 -7.25 3.58
CA ILE A 12 -7.52 -7.05 3.47
C ILE A 12 -8.20 -7.37 4.81
N LYS A 13 -7.81 -8.45 5.49
CA LYS A 13 -8.35 -8.80 6.81
C LYS A 13 -8.10 -7.70 7.85
N LEU A 14 -6.88 -7.16 7.89
CA LEU A 14 -6.54 -6.04 8.78
C LEU A 14 -7.35 -4.79 8.44
N LEU A 15 -7.37 -4.41 7.17
CA LEU A 15 -8.05 -3.22 6.67
C LEU A 15 -9.57 -3.28 6.90
N LYS A 16 -10.19 -4.47 6.78
CA LYS A 16 -11.60 -4.67 7.16
C LYS A 16 -11.88 -4.39 8.63
N ASN A 17 -10.95 -4.71 9.53
CA ASN A 17 -11.08 -4.37 10.94
C ASN A 17 -10.98 -2.86 11.17
N CYS A 18 -10.05 -2.20 10.49
CA CYS A 18 -9.95 -0.73 10.51
C CYS A 18 -11.24 -0.08 9.99
N TYR A 19 -11.76 -0.54 8.83
CA TYR A 19 -13.01 -0.05 8.26
C TYR A 19 -14.18 -0.13 9.23
N LYS A 20 -14.33 -1.26 9.93
CA LYS A 20 -15.39 -1.44 10.94
C LYS A 20 -15.25 -0.50 12.13
N ALA A 21 -14.02 -0.21 12.56
CA ALA A 21 -13.74 0.66 13.70
C ALA A 21 -13.86 2.17 13.39
N LEU A 22 -13.78 2.56 12.11
CA LEU A 22 -13.84 3.97 11.72
C LEU A 22 -15.25 4.58 11.81
N PRO A 23 -15.36 5.88 12.20
CA PRO A 23 -16.60 6.64 12.04
C PRO A 23 -16.95 6.83 10.54
N ALA A 24 -18.15 7.34 10.26
CA ALA A 24 -18.66 7.47 8.89
C ALA A 24 -17.78 8.31 7.95
N ASN A 25 -17.05 9.30 8.47
CA ASN A 25 -16.11 10.15 7.74
C ASN A 25 -14.64 9.85 8.06
N GLY A 26 -14.38 8.67 8.62
CA GLY A 26 -13.04 8.22 8.98
C GLY A 26 -12.22 7.78 7.78
N LYS A 27 -10.89 7.78 7.95
CA LYS A 27 -9.96 7.25 6.94
C LYS A 27 -8.80 6.49 7.58
N VAL A 28 -8.22 5.57 6.83
CA VAL A 28 -6.92 4.95 7.12
C VAL A 28 -5.86 5.65 6.30
N ILE A 29 -4.71 5.91 6.92
CA ILE A 29 -3.51 6.39 6.24
C ILE A 29 -2.52 5.23 6.14
N VAL A 30 -2.17 4.82 4.93
CA VAL A 30 -1.13 3.84 4.65
C VAL A 30 0.10 4.60 4.19
N MET A 31 1.24 4.35 4.84
CA MET A 31 2.53 4.87 4.42
C MET A 31 3.40 3.69 3.98
N ASP A 32 3.67 3.60 2.68
CA ASP A 32 4.44 2.51 2.11
C ASP A 32 5.08 2.92 0.77
N PHE A 33 6.09 2.18 0.32
CA PHE A 33 6.68 2.45 -0.98
C PHE A 33 5.72 2.02 -2.10
N ILE A 34 5.57 2.89 -3.10
CA ILE A 34 4.73 2.62 -4.28
C ILE A 34 5.65 2.18 -5.41
N MET A 35 5.51 0.93 -5.84
CA MET A 35 6.18 0.41 -7.02
C MET A 35 5.59 1.04 -8.28
N PRO A 36 6.42 1.45 -9.27
CA PRO A 36 5.90 1.87 -10.56
C PRO A 36 5.21 0.69 -11.27
N ASP A 37 4.21 0.99 -12.10
CA ASP A 37 3.48 -0.05 -12.84
C ASP A 37 4.38 -0.80 -13.84
N GLU A 38 5.37 -0.10 -14.40
CA GLU A 38 6.39 -0.65 -15.27
C GLU A 38 7.78 -0.21 -14.77
N PRO A 39 8.83 -1.02 -14.95
CA PRO A 39 10.18 -0.62 -14.55
C PRO A 39 10.64 0.66 -15.27
N GLU A 40 11.02 1.67 -14.51
CA GLU A 40 11.55 2.93 -15.03
C GLU A 40 13.06 3.06 -14.79
N ASP A 41 13.77 3.77 -15.67
CA ASP A 41 15.18 4.11 -15.47
C ASP A 41 15.37 5.31 -14.53
N THR A 42 14.83 5.20 -13.32
CA THR A 42 14.96 6.22 -12.28
C THR A 42 15.57 5.61 -11.02
N MET A 43 16.27 6.44 -10.24
CA MET A 43 16.83 5.99 -8.95
C MET A 43 15.75 5.49 -7.99
N ALA A 44 14.56 6.10 -8.03
CA ALA A 44 13.42 5.70 -7.22
C ALA A 44 12.89 4.31 -7.59
N SER A 45 12.68 4.04 -8.89
CA SER A 45 12.28 2.74 -9.41
C SER A 45 13.27 1.64 -9.00
N ARG A 46 14.57 1.86 -9.24
CA ARG A 46 15.64 0.92 -8.84
C ARG A 46 15.66 0.67 -7.33
N TYR A 47 15.45 1.70 -6.52
CA TYR A 47 15.42 1.59 -5.06
C TYR A 47 14.22 0.76 -4.57
N VAL A 48 13.01 1.01 -5.09
CA VAL A 48 11.82 0.23 -4.72
C VAL A 48 11.96 -1.23 -5.16
N SER A 49 12.53 -1.51 -6.33
CA SER A 49 12.82 -2.89 -6.75
C SER A 49 13.83 -3.59 -5.83
N LEU A 50 14.83 -2.87 -5.30
CA LEU A 50 15.75 -3.45 -4.30
C LEU A 50 15.03 -3.77 -2.99
N LEU A 51 14.11 -2.91 -2.54
CA LEU A 51 13.29 -3.17 -1.35
C LEU A 51 12.37 -4.39 -1.56
N ASP A 52 11.72 -4.49 -2.72
CA ASP A 52 10.86 -5.64 -3.05
C ASP A 52 11.63 -6.96 -3.05
N ASN A 53 12.84 -6.97 -3.65
CA ASN A 53 13.73 -8.12 -3.55
C ASN A 53 14.12 -8.45 -2.10
N ALA A 54 14.33 -7.44 -1.26
CA ALA A 54 14.59 -7.65 0.17
C ALA A 54 13.38 -8.25 0.89
N MET A 55 12.14 -7.99 0.44
CA MET A 55 10.93 -8.57 1.04
C MET A 55 10.82 -10.09 0.83
N LEU A 56 11.60 -10.71 -0.06
CA LEU A 56 11.62 -12.16 -0.21
C LEU A 56 12.01 -12.92 1.07
N ILE A 57 12.72 -12.27 2.01
CA ILE A 57 13.05 -12.85 3.31
C ILE A 57 11.82 -12.95 4.23
N GLN A 58 10.76 -12.18 3.94
CA GLN A 58 9.54 -12.09 4.71
C GLN A 58 8.43 -12.90 4.00
N PRO A 59 7.94 -14.00 4.57
CA PRO A 59 6.89 -14.81 3.94
C PRO A 59 5.65 -13.98 3.62
N GLY A 60 5.33 -13.83 2.33
CA GLY A 60 4.19 -13.05 1.85
C GLY A 60 4.42 -11.52 1.81
N GLY A 61 5.62 -11.06 2.12
CA GLY A 61 6.01 -9.66 1.94
C GLY A 61 6.17 -9.30 0.46
N LYS A 62 5.74 -8.09 0.10
CA LYS A 62 5.91 -7.51 -1.23
C LYS A 62 5.67 -6.00 -1.20
N GLU A 63 6.40 -5.28 -2.04
CA GLU A 63 6.04 -3.92 -2.39
C GLU A 63 4.88 -3.95 -3.40
N ARG A 64 4.08 -2.88 -3.46
CA ARG A 64 2.86 -2.84 -4.28
C ARG A 64 2.79 -1.62 -5.17
N THR A 65 2.19 -1.78 -6.34
CA THR A 65 1.86 -0.65 -7.20
C THR A 65 0.65 0.12 -6.67
N GLU A 66 0.43 1.32 -7.19
CA GLU A 66 -0.75 2.13 -6.83
C GLU A 66 -2.06 1.36 -7.08
N LYS A 67 -2.18 0.67 -8.22
CA LYS A 67 -3.34 -0.17 -8.57
C LYS A 67 -3.56 -1.31 -7.58
N GLN A 68 -2.49 -1.90 -7.07
CA GLN A 68 -2.59 -2.96 -6.06
C GLN A 68 -3.04 -2.41 -4.70
N PHE A 69 -2.60 -1.22 -4.31
CA PHE A 69 -3.15 -0.55 -3.12
C PHE A 69 -4.63 -0.18 -3.29
N GLU A 70 -5.02 0.31 -4.46
CA GLU A 70 -6.42 0.58 -4.79
C GLU A 70 -7.29 -0.69 -4.70
N TYR A 71 -6.76 -1.82 -5.18
CA TYR A 71 -7.39 -3.13 -5.01
C TYR A 71 -7.59 -3.48 -3.53
N LEU A 72 -6.56 -3.35 -2.68
CA LEU A 72 -6.70 -3.60 -1.25
C LEU A 72 -7.75 -2.68 -0.59
N CYS A 73 -7.77 -1.40 -0.98
CA CYS A 73 -8.75 -0.42 -0.52
C CYS A 73 -10.18 -0.89 -0.79
N ARG A 74 -10.47 -1.25 -2.05
CA ARG A 74 -11.79 -1.71 -2.49
C ARG A 74 -12.20 -3.02 -1.81
N GLU A 75 -11.33 -4.02 -1.78
CA GLU A 75 -11.63 -5.33 -1.18
C GLU A 75 -11.83 -5.26 0.34
N ALA A 76 -11.25 -4.25 1.00
CA ALA A 76 -11.46 -3.98 2.41
C ALA A 76 -12.76 -3.22 2.73
N GLY A 77 -13.47 -2.71 1.71
CA GLY A 77 -14.76 -2.05 1.83
C GLY A 77 -14.72 -0.52 1.84
N PHE A 78 -13.54 0.10 1.68
CA PHE A 78 -13.41 1.55 1.58
C PHE A 78 -13.92 2.05 0.23
N THR A 79 -14.49 3.26 0.20
CA THR A 79 -15.10 3.85 -0.99
C THR A 79 -14.21 4.88 -1.68
N GLY A 80 -13.24 5.45 -0.96
CA GLY A 80 -12.31 6.44 -1.51
C GLY A 80 -10.84 5.97 -1.42
N PHE A 81 -10.12 6.12 -2.53
CA PHE A 81 -8.67 5.88 -2.62
C PHE A 81 -7.97 7.15 -3.13
N LYS A 82 -6.86 7.53 -2.49
CA LYS A 82 -6.05 8.67 -2.94
C LYS A 82 -4.60 8.54 -2.50
N VAL A 83 -3.65 8.72 -3.42
CA VAL A 83 -2.25 9.02 -3.05
C VAL A 83 -2.15 10.51 -2.74
N ALA A 84 -2.13 10.87 -1.46
CA ALA A 84 -2.14 12.27 -1.01
C ALA A 84 -0.78 12.97 -1.19
N ALA A 85 0.32 12.22 -1.07
CA ALA A 85 1.67 12.73 -1.28
C ALA A 85 2.64 11.60 -1.63
N ARG A 86 3.77 11.97 -2.22
CA ARG A 86 4.95 11.11 -2.39
C ARG A 86 6.17 11.81 -1.79
N ALA A 87 6.78 11.21 -0.78
CA ALA A 87 8.08 11.62 -0.24
C ALA A 87 9.18 10.83 -0.94
N VAL A 88 10.38 11.41 -1.06
CA VAL A 88 11.55 10.77 -1.69
C VAL A 88 11.24 10.07 -3.03
N SER A 89 10.34 10.67 -3.81
CA SER A 89 9.81 10.18 -5.09
C SER A 89 9.03 8.86 -5.09
N ALA A 90 9.12 8.04 -4.03
CA ALA A 90 8.51 6.70 -4.00
C ALA A 90 7.72 6.35 -2.73
N LEU A 91 7.99 6.99 -1.58
CA LEU A 91 7.25 6.73 -0.34
C LEU A 91 5.88 7.39 -0.41
N GLY A 92 4.83 6.61 -0.60
CA GLY A 92 3.46 7.09 -0.71
C GLY A 92 2.83 7.36 0.65
N VAL A 93 2.06 8.44 0.74
CA VAL A 93 1.05 8.65 1.79
C VAL A 93 -0.31 8.44 1.13
N ILE A 94 -0.94 7.32 1.44
CA ILE A 94 -2.15 6.83 0.77
C ILE A 94 -3.33 6.90 1.73
N GLU A 95 -4.44 7.46 1.29
CA GLU A 95 -5.67 7.60 2.07
C GLU A 95 -6.72 6.61 1.59
N PHE A 96 -7.25 5.79 2.51
CA PHE A 96 -8.45 4.98 2.29
C PHE A 96 -9.61 5.59 3.08
N THR A 97 -10.58 6.16 2.39
CA THR A 97 -11.74 6.83 3.00
C THR A 97 -12.92 5.86 3.08
N LYS A 98 -13.57 5.82 4.24
CA LYS A 98 -14.76 5.01 4.47
C LYS A 98 -15.91 5.51 3.59
#